data_AF-X1KN59-F1
#
_entry.id   AF-X1KN59-F1
#
_cell.length_a   1.000
_cell.length_b   1.000
_cell.length_c   1.000
_cell.angle_alpha   90.00
_cell.angle_beta   90.00
_cell.angle_gamma   90.00
#
_symmetry.space_group_name_H-M   'P 1'
#
loop_
_entity.id
_entity.type
_entity.pdbx_description
1 polymer ?
#
loop_
_entity_poly.entity_id
_entity_poly.type
_entity_poly.pdbx_seq_one_letter_code
_entity_poly.pdbx_strand_id
1 'polypeptide(L)'
;LAEISPIKPVVLLKGGRTEAGREMAMSHTGSLAGSAAVWKAAMKQAGVIEVSTLEEMADTLMALQELPPITGNRIAIVSQLGGGAGGAGVLAADVCTSLGLELPPFTGEIKDKLKSIINAPGSILRNPLDLSLAGRQTALLRKVLELLAGLADIDLIMLNERPTFLLALVSEAELQAINDVLVDFKHSDKKPLVVISPPGGIHEKERVEVEGRLSQAGIPVYPSFERAAKALANIIRYWGFRDEAER
;
A
#
# COMPACT_ATOMS: atom_id res chain seq x y z
N LEU A 1 6.63 -17.24 21.04
CA LEU A 1 5.94 -16.34 20.08
C LEU A 1 5.25 -15.20 20.80
N ALA A 2 4.35 -15.47 21.74
CA ALA A 2 3.68 -14.43 22.54
C ALA A 2 4.66 -13.47 23.28
N GLU A 3 5.83 -13.95 23.71
CA GLU A 3 6.87 -13.10 24.32
C GLU A 3 7.68 -12.28 23.30
N ILE A 4 7.70 -12.71 22.02
CA ILE A 4 8.55 -12.10 20.98
C ILE A 4 7.78 -11.06 20.17
N SER A 5 6.52 -11.34 19.81
CA SER A 5 5.71 -10.46 18.97
C SER A 5 5.53 -9.03 19.51
N PRO A 6 5.44 -8.79 20.84
CA PRO A 6 5.43 -7.44 21.40
C PRO A 6 6.76 -6.68 21.19
N ILE A 7 7.87 -7.40 21.07
CA ILE A 7 9.22 -6.81 20.90
C ILE A 7 9.48 -6.53 19.42
N LYS A 8 9.15 -7.48 18.54
CA LYS A 8 9.37 -7.38 17.10
C LYS A 8 8.29 -8.13 16.30
N PRO A 9 7.96 -7.68 15.08
CA PRO A 9 6.99 -8.37 14.25
C PRO A 9 7.43 -9.81 13.94
N VAL A 10 6.47 -10.74 13.97
CA VAL A 10 6.67 -12.12 13.51
C VAL A 10 5.70 -12.39 12.37
N VAL A 11 6.24 -12.62 11.18
CA VAL A 11 5.47 -13.01 9.98
C VAL A 11 5.59 -14.52 9.80
N LEU A 12 4.45 -15.21 9.62
CA LEU A 12 4.37 -16.65 9.53
C LEU A 12 3.66 -17.10 8.25
N LEU A 13 4.36 -17.87 7.42
CA LEU A 13 3.77 -18.63 6.32
C LEU A 13 3.64 -20.11 6.72
N LYS A 14 2.41 -20.58 6.94
CA LYS A 14 2.14 -21.96 7.38
C LYS A 14 1.79 -22.86 6.19
N GLY A 15 2.56 -23.92 5.97
CA GLY A 15 2.15 -25.03 5.09
C GLY A 15 1.06 -25.90 5.74
N GLY A 16 0.23 -26.59 4.96
CA GLY A 16 -0.82 -27.48 5.49
C GLY A 16 -1.97 -26.77 6.21
N ARG A 17 -2.44 -25.65 5.62
CA ARG A 17 -3.59 -24.86 6.09
C ARG A 17 -4.93 -25.43 5.63
N THR A 18 -4.92 -26.16 4.52
CA THR A 18 -6.07 -26.88 3.97
C THR A 18 -6.02 -28.34 4.35
N GLU A 19 -7.13 -29.06 4.23
CA GLU A 19 -7.17 -30.48 4.57
C GLU A 19 -6.19 -31.30 3.73
N ALA A 20 -6.19 -31.13 2.41
CA ALA A 20 -5.23 -31.79 1.52
C ALA A 20 -3.77 -31.44 1.87
N GLY A 21 -3.49 -30.17 2.19
CA GLY A 21 -2.14 -29.77 2.61
C GLY A 21 -1.74 -30.36 3.97
N ARG A 22 -2.72 -30.54 4.87
CA ARG A 22 -2.53 -31.13 6.20
C ARG A 22 -2.17 -32.60 6.08
N GLU A 23 -2.90 -33.36 5.29
CA GLU A 23 -2.61 -34.78 4.99
C GLU A 23 -1.21 -34.96 4.38
N MET A 24 -0.84 -34.09 3.44
CA MET A 24 0.49 -34.12 2.82
C MET A 24 1.59 -33.83 3.84
N ALA A 25 1.39 -32.82 4.71
CA ALA A 25 2.34 -32.50 5.77
C ALA A 25 2.48 -33.63 6.80
N MET A 26 1.38 -34.30 7.16
CA MET A 26 1.39 -35.49 8.02
C MET A 26 2.21 -36.61 7.39
N SER A 27 1.99 -36.87 6.11
CA SER A 27 2.69 -37.92 5.36
C SER A 27 4.18 -37.63 5.23
N HIS A 28 4.56 -36.36 5.02
CA HIS A 28 5.95 -35.95 4.89
C HIS A 28 6.71 -35.93 6.21
N THR A 29 6.06 -35.55 7.32
CA THR A 29 6.74 -35.37 8.63
C THR A 29 6.52 -36.52 9.59
N GLY A 30 5.59 -37.44 9.31
CA GLY A 30 5.19 -38.52 10.21
C GLY A 30 4.52 -38.05 11.50
N SER A 31 4.12 -36.78 11.59
CA SER A 31 3.55 -36.17 12.80
C SER A 31 2.05 -35.91 12.65
N LEU A 32 1.31 -35.99 13.76
CA LEU A 32 -0.12 -35.65 13.77
C LEU A 32 -0.29 -34.15 13.53
N ALA A 33 -0.97 -33.77 12.45
CA ALA A 33 -1.22 -32.36 12.21
C ALA A 33 -2.29 -31.83 13.17
N GLY A 34 -1.93 -30.79 13.93
CA GLY A 34 -2.81 -30.12 14.88
C GLY A 34 -4.00 -29.42 14.23
N SER A 35 -4.99 -29.06 15.04
CA SER A 35 -6.20 -28.36 14.60
C SER A 35 -5.88 -26.98 14.00
N ALA A 36 -6.33 -26.74 12.77
CA ALA A 36 -6.16 -25.45 12.09
C ALA A 36 -6.84 -24.30 12.84
N ALA A 37 -8.00 -24.55 13.46
CA ALA A 37 -8.72 -23.55 14.24
C ALA A 37 -7.93 -23.16 15.50
N VAL A 38 -7.37 -24.15 16.21
CA VAL A 38 -6.54 -23.90 17.41
C VAL A 38 -5.27 -23.15 17.03
N TRP A 39 -4.63 -23.53 15.92
CA TRP A 39 -3.45 -22.83 15.41
C TRP A 39 -3.74 -21.37 15.11
N LYS A 40 -4.81 -21.09 14.34
CA LYS A 40 -5.21 -19.73 13.98
C LYS A 40 -5.52 -18.88 15.20
N ALA A 41 -6.23 -19.44 16.19
CA ALA A 41 -6.53 -18.76 17.45
C ALA A 41 -5.26 -18.44 18.23
N ALA A 42 -4.36 -19.40 18.39
CA ALA A 42 -3.10 -19.23 19.10
C ALA A 42 -2.18 -18.19 18.43
N MET A 43 -2.07 -18.19 17.10
CA MET A 43 -1.28 -17.20 16.36
C MET A 43 -1.87 -15.79 16.50
N LYS A 44 -3.20 -15.66 16.43
CA LYS A 44 -3.89 -14.39 16.64
C LYS A 44 -3.65 -13.84 18.06
N GLN A 45 -3.77 -14.68 19.08
CA GLN A 45 -3.49 -14.29 20.48
C GLN A 45 -2.02 -13.91 20.69
N ALA A 46 -1.10 -14.57 19.97
CA ALA A 46 0.32 -14.28 20.05
C ALA A 46 0.75 -13.07 19.20
N GLY A 47 -0.16 -12.33 18.56
CA GLY A 47 0.17 -11.18 17.72
C GLY A 47 0.99 -11.51 16.47
N VAL A 48 0.93 -12.76 16.00
CA VAL A 48 1.67 -13.20 14.81
C VAL A 48 0.92 -12.80 13.55
N ILE A 49 1.64 -12.25 12.58
CA ILE A 49 1.10 -11.91 11.26
C ILE A 49 1.12 -13.17 10.40
N GLU A 50 0.00 -13.87 10.33
CA GLU A 50 -0.13 -15.03 9.45
C GLU A 50 -0.46 -14.61 8.02
N VAL A 51 0.35 -15.07 7.07
CA VAL A 51 0.23 -14.80 5.63
C VAL A 51 0.01 -16.11 4.86
N SER A 52 -0.56 -16.03 3.65
CA SER A 52 -0.98 -17.21 2.89
C SER A 52 -0.07 -17.56 1.71
N THR A 53 0.77 -16.63 1.25
CA THR A 53 1.71 -16.87 0.15
C THR A 53 3.08 -16.26 0.44
N LEU A 54 4.09 -16.65 -0.36
CA LEU A 54 5.43 -16.05 -0.28
C LEU A 54 5.40 -14.57 -0.70
N GLU A 55 4.57 -14.22 -1.68
CA GLU A 55 4.37 -12.83 -2.10
C GLU A 55 3.81 -11.98 -0.97
N GLU A 56 2.75 -12.44 -0.29
CA GLU A 56 2.17 -11.73 0.85
C GLU A 56 3.17 -11.60 2.01
N MET A 57 4.01 -12.61 2.23
CA MET A 57 5.10 -12.55 3.21
C MET A 57 6.11 -11.45 2.86
N ALA A 58 6.59 -11.44 1.61
CA ALA A 58 7.55 -10.44 1.14
C ALA A 58 6.97 -9.02 1.20
N ASP A 59 5.71 -8.85 0.76
CA ASP A 59 5.00 -7.58 0.79
C ASP A 59 4.86 -7.02 2.21
N THR A 60 4.50 -7.89 3.16
CA THR A 60 4.32 -7.55 4.56
C THR A 60 5.67 -7.17 5.19
N LEU A 61 6.74 -7.93 4.90
CA LEU A 61 8.08 -7.64 5.40
C LEU A 61 8.61 -6.30 4.88
N MET A 62 8.41 -6.01 3.59
CA MET A 62 8.77 -4.71 3.00
C MET A 62 8.01 -3.57 3.69
N ALA A 63 6.72 -3.74 3.95
CA ALA A 63 5.92 -2.74 4.65
C ALA A 63 6.43 -2.50 6.08
N LEU A 64 6.75 -3.56 6.83
CA LEU A 64 7.30 -3.48 8.18
C LEU A 64 8.69 -2.84 8.23
N GLN A 65 9.48 -2.99 7.17
CA GLN A 65 10.84 -2.46 7.08
C GLN A 65 10.85 -0.96 6.79
N GLU A 66 10.02 -0.52 5.85
CA GLU A 66 10.12 0.82 5.27
C GLU A 66 9.10 1.82 5.84
N LEU A 67 7.99 1.33 6.43
CA LEU A 67 6.97 2.18 7.03
C LEU A 67 7.17 2.29 8.54
N PRO A 68 6.85 3.47 9.13
CA PRO A 68 6.82 3.59 10.58
C PRO A 68 5.70 2.72 11.19
N PRO A 69 5.65 2.58 12.52
CA PRO A 69 4.48 2.06 13.20
C PRO A 69 3.22 2.85 12.84
N ILE A 70 2.21 2.16 12.29
CA ILE A 70 0.97 2.77 11.83
C ILE A 70 -0.20 1.95 12.39
N THR A 71 -1.06 2.59 13.18
CA THR A 71 -2.30 2.00 13.70
C THR A 71 -3.55 2.58 13.03
N GLY A 72 -3.44 3.73 12.38
CA GLY A 72 -4.50 4.33 11.59
C GLY A 72 -4.71 3.62 10.25
N ASN A 73 -5.98 3.45 9.85
CA ASN A 73 -6.39 2.74 8.64
C ASN A 73 -7.02 3.64 7.58
N ARG A 74 -6.97 4.98 7.74
CA ARG A 74 -7.59 5.94 6.81
C ARG A 74 -6.62 6.31 5.70
N ILE A 75 -6.92 5.91 4.47
CA ILE A 75 -6.01 6.04 3.33
C ILE A 75 -6.53 7.09 2.36
N ALA A 76 -5.64 7.96 1.89
CA ALA A 76 -5.88 8.76 0.69
C ALA A 76 -5.25 8.06 -0.51
N ILE A 77 -6.06 7.71 -1.51
CA ILE A 77 -5.57 7.12 -2.74
C ILE A 77 -5.44 8.21 -3.80
N VAL A 78 -4.27 8.30 -4.45
CA VAL A 78 -3.99 9.23 -5.54
C VAL A 78 -3.64 8.44 -6.78
N SER A 79 -4.38 8.64 -7.87
CA SER A 79 -4.10 8.02 -9.17
C SER A 79 -3.62 9.08 -10.15
N GLN A 80 -2.50 8.82 -10.80
CA GLN A 80 -1.87 9.73 -11.75
C GLN A 80 -1.91 9.15 -13.17
N LEU A 81 -3.08 9.10 -13.82
CA LEU A 81 -3.21 8.55 -15.18
C LEU A 81 -4.31 9.22 -15.99
N GLY A 82 -4.01 9.60 -17.23
CA GLY A 82 -5.05 9.89 -18.24
C GLY A 82 -5.83 8.63 -18.64
N GLY A 83 -7.11 8.81 -18.99
CA GLY A 83 -7.91 7.89 -19.81
C GLY A 83 -8.47 6.62 -19.17
N GLY A 84 -8.16 6.30 -17.91
CA GLY A 84 -8.67 5.10 -17.23
C GLY A 84 -8.46 5.02 -15.72
N ALA A 85 -7.98 6.09 -15.08
CA ALA A 85 -7.71 6.11 -13.63
C ALA A 85 -8.98 5.91 -12.78
N GLY A 86 -10.17 6.24 -13.29
CA GLY A 86 -11.43 5.90 -12.63
C GLY A 86 -11.61 4.40 -12.37
N GLY A 87 -11.22 3.54 -13.31
CA GLY A 87 -11.33 2.08 -13.14
C GLY A 87 -10.35 1.54 -12.09
N ALA A 88 -9.12 2.04 -12.10
CA ALA A 88 -8.13 1.74 -11.06
C ALA A 88 -8.61 2.19 -9.68
N GLY A 89 -9.23 3.37 -9.59
CA GLY A 89 -9.83 3.88 -8.35
C GLY A 89 -10.97 3.01 -7.82
N VAL A 90 -11.82 2.45 -8.69
CA VAL A 90 -12.88 1.51 -8.26
C VAL A 90 -12.28 0.25 -7.64
N LEU A 91 -11.34 -0.39 -8.34
CA LEU A 91 -10.68 -1.60 -7.82
C LEU A 91 -9.91 -1.34 -6.53
N ALA A 92 -9.25 -0.18 -6.43
CA ALA A 92 -8.56 0.23 -5.22
C ALA A 92 -9.52 0.41 -4.05
N ALA A 93 -10.69 1.02 -4.28
CA ALA A 93 -11.71 1.22 -3.27
C ALA A 93 -12.30 -0.10 -2.76
N ASP A 94 -12.69 -1.00 -3.67
CA ASP A 94 -13.24 -2.30 -3.32
C ASP A 94 -12.26 -3.11 -2.47
N VAL A 95 -11.01 -3.22 -2.93
CA VAL A 95 -9.98 -4.00 -2.25
C VAL A 95 -9.62 -3.41 -0.88
N CYS A 96 -9.37 -2.10 -0.81
CA CYS A 96 -9.00 -1.44 0.45
C CYS A 96 -10.10 -1.60 1.51
N THR A 97 -11.35 -1.31 1.14
CA THR A 97 -12.48 -1.39 2.07
C THR A 97 -12.80 -2.83 2.48
N SER A 98 -12.64 -3.81 1.58
CA SER A 98 -12.80 -5.23 1.91
C SER A 98 -11.79 -5.75 2.95
N LEU A 99 -10.65 -5.06 3.09
CA LEU A 99 -9.58 -5.38 4.04
C LEU A 99 -9.63 -4.51 5.30
N GLY A 100 -10.68 -3.71 5.48
CA GLY A 100 -10.88 -2.85 6.65
C GLY A 100 -10.10 -1.54 6.62
N LEU A 101 -9.56 -1.15 5.46
CA LEU A 101 -8.98 0.18 5.25
C LEU A 101 -10.11 1.15 4.92
N GLU A 102 -10.04 2.36 5.46
CA GLU A 102 -11.06 3.39 5.26
C GLU A 102 -10.61 4.39 4.21
N LEU A 103 -11.56 4.87 3.41
CA LEU A 103 -11.33 5.92 2.40
C LEU A 103 -12.19 7.14 2.71
N PRO A 104 -11.78 8.01 3.68
CA PRO A 104 -12.57 9.16 4.04
C PRO A 104 -12.84 10.06 2.84
N PRO A 105 -14.08 10.53 2.65
CA PRO A 105 -14.43 11.37 1.52
C PRO A 105 -13.84 12.78 1.68
N PHE A 106 -13.36 13.36 0.58
CA PHE A 106 -12.99 14.78 0.57
C PHE A 106 -14.23 15.65 0.50
N THR A 107 -14.58 16.27 1.62
CA THR A 107 -15.77 17.12 1.78
C THR A 107 -15.38 18.54 2.22
N GLY A 108 -16.33 19.47 2.15
CA GLY A 108 -16.16 20.86 2.61
C GLY A 108 -14.92 21.55 2.05
N GLU A 109 -14.16 22.19 2.94
CA GLU A 109 -12.97 22.97 2.62
C GLU A 109 -11.89 22.16 1.86
N ILE A 110 -11.75 20.87 2.16
CA ILE A 110 -10.76 20.01 1.48
C ILE A 110 -11.12 19.87 0.00
N LYS A 111 -12.40 19.65 -0.30
CA LYS A 111 -12.88 19.54 -1.68
C LYS A 111 -12.67 20.85 -2.43
N ASP A 112 -12.88 21.99 -1.79
CA ASP A 112 -12.70 23.29 -2.43
C ASP A 112 -11.22 23.64 -2.64
N LYS A 113 -10.33 23.29 -1.69
CA LYS A 113 -8.87 23.34 -1.89
C LYS A 113 -8.44 22.46 -3.05
N LEU A 114 -8.91 21.21 -3.12
CA LEU A 114 -8.62 20.30 -4.24
C LEU A 114 -9.09 20.87 -5.58
N LYS A 115 -10.30 21.46 -5.66
CA LYS A 115 -10.75 22.14 -6.89
C LYS A 115 -9.85 23.31 -7.30
N SER A 116 -9.36 24.08 -6.34
CA SER A 116 -8.48 25.22 -6.61
C SER A 116 -7.10 24.79 -7.14
N ILE A 117 -6.62 23.62 -6.72
CA ILE A 117 -5.34 23.05 -7.15
C ILE A 117 -5.50 22.30 -8.47
N ILE A 118 -6.57 21.49 -8.57
CA ILE A 118 -6.83 20.56 -9.66
C ILE A 118 -7.95 21.15 -10.53
N ASN A 119 -7.59 22.13 -11.35
CA ASN A 119 -8.49 22.73 -12.34
C ASN A 119 -8.30 22.05 -13.70
N ALA A 120 -8.49 20.72 -13.75
CA ALA A 120 -8.23 19.90 -14.93
C ALA A 120 -9.48 19.10 -15.33
N PRO A 121 -9.92 19.16 -16.61
CA PRO A 121 -11.01 18.33 -17.10
C PRO A 121 -10.74 16.83 -16.87
N GLY A 122 -11.77 16.10 -16.45
CA GLY A 122 -11.71 14.66 -16.22
C GLY A 122 -11.10 14.22 -14.89
N SER A 123 -10.66 15.15 -14.02
CA SER A 123 -10.24 14.80 -12.66
C SER A 123 -11.41 14.41 -11.77
N ILE A 124 -11.22 13.44 -10.87
CA ILE A 124 -12.21 13.04 -9.86
C ILE A 124 -11.72 13.50 -8.50
N LEU A 125 -12.39 14.49 -7.92
CA LEU A 125 -12.02 15.13 -6.65
C LEU A 125 -12.71 14.48 -5.44
N ARG A 126 -12.66 13.14 -5.36
CA ARG A 126 -13.10 12.35 -4.20
C ARG A 126 -11.95 11.43 -3.78
N ASN A 127 -12.14 10.60 -2.77
CA ASN A 127 -11.18 9.54 -2.43
C ASN A 127 -11.73 8.22 -2.96
N PRO A 128 -11.07 7.52 -3.91
CA PRO A 128 -9.79 7.83 -4.55
C PRO A 128 -9.76 9.08 -5.45
N LEU A 129 -8.66 9.82 -5.40
CA LEU A 129 -8.38 11.04 -6.16
C LEU A 129 -7.82 10.67 -7.53
N ASP A 130 -8.46 11.15 -8.60
CA ASP A 130 -7.98 10.98 -9.97
C ASP A 130 -7.46 12.33 -10.48
N LEU A 131 -6.14 12.44 -10.64
CA LEU A 131 -5.49 13.64 -11.16
C LEU A 131 -5.49 13.71 -12.69
N SER A 132 -5.98 12.66 -13.37
CA SER A 132 -5.93 12.54 -14.83
C SER A 132 -4.51 12.84 -15.37
N LEU A 133 -4.41 13.50 -16.52
CA LEU A 133 -3.16 13.98 -17.09
C LEU A 133 -2.53 15.15 -16.31
N ALA A 134 -3.24 15.76 -15.36
CA ALA A 134 -2.67 16.83 -14.52
C ALA A 134 -1.63 16.28 -13.54
N GLY A 135 -1.70 14.98 -13.22
CA GLY A 135 -0.76 14.31 -12.32
C GLY A 135 0.71 14.40 -12.76
N ARG A 136 0.98 14.52 -14.07
CA ARG A 136 2.37 14.67 -14.58
C ARG A 136 3.04 16.00 -14.21
N GLN A 137 2.25 16.98 -13.77
CA GLN A 137 2.78 18.27 -13.35
C GLN A 137 3.34 18.16 -11.94
N THR A 138 4.66 18.13 -11.81
CA THR A 138 5.38 17.96 -10.52
C THR A 138 4.94 18.94 -9.45
N ALA A 139 4.74 20.22 -9.81
CA ALA A 139 4.27 21.25 -8.89
C ALA A 139 2.83 20.99 -8.37
N LEU A 140 1.96 20.42 -9.21
CA LEU A 140 0.60 20.05 -8.81
C LEU A 140 0.64 18.83 -7.90
N LEU A 141 1.37 17.77 -8.29
CA LEU A 141 1.54 16.57 -7.48
C LEU A 141 2.07 16.93 -6.07
N ARG A 142 3.11 17.76 -5.99
CA ARG A 142 3.67 18.21 -4.71
C ARG A 142 2.62 18.88 -3.82
N LYS A 143 1.85 19.82 -4.37
CA LYS A 143 0.76 20.51 -3.63
C LYS A 143 -0.33 19.54 -3.16
N VAL A 144 -0.68 18.55 -3.98
CA VAL A 144 -1.68 17.54 -3.62
C VAL A 144 -1.17 16.66 -2.47
N LEU A 145 0.06 16.14 -2.56
CA LEU A 145 0.65 15.34 -1.49
C LEU A 145 0.79 16.13 -0.19
N GLU A 146 1.22 17.40 -0.26
CA GLU A 146 1.31 18.29 0.90
C GLU A 146 -0.07 18.56 1.54
N LEU A 147 -1.10 18.79 0.72
CA LEU A 147 -2.46 18.97 1.22
C LEU A 147 -2.94 17.71 1.96
N LEU A 148 -2.80 16.54 1.34
CA LEU A 148 -3.22 15.26 1.93
C LEU A 148 -2.43 14.93 3.20
N ALA A 149 -1.13 15.26 3.23
CA ALA A 149 -0.29 15.13 4.41
C ALA A 149 -0.73 16.02 5.58
N GLY A 150 -1.39 17.15 5.32
CA GLY A 150 -1.92 18.02 6.37
C GLY A 150 -3.26 17.57 6.97
N LEU A 151 -3.93 16.58 6.38
CA LEU A 151 -5.27 16.17 6.82
C LEU A 151 -5.20 15.26 8.05
N ALA A 152 -5.80 15.66 9.17
CA ALA A 152 -5.89 14.81 10.38
C ALA A 152 -6.66 13.50 10.13
N ASP A 153 -7.53 13.48 9.12
CA ASP A 153 -8.36 12.32 8.77
C ASP A 153 -7.72 11.34 7.79
N ILE A 154 -6.43 11.48 7.50
CA ILE A 154 -5.68 10.58 6.62
C ILE A 154 -4.43 10.12 7.36
N ASP A 155 -4.22 8.82 7.44
CA ASP A 155 -3.09 8.21 8.14
C ASP A 155 -1.97 7.81 7.16
N LEU A 156 -2.31 7.48 5.91
CA LEU A 156 -1.37 7.03 4.88
C LEU A 156 -1.81 7.46 3.48
N ILE A 157 -0.84 7.68 2.58
CA ILE A 157 -1.08 7.96 1.16
C ILE A 157 -0.68 6.75 0.32
N MET A 158 -1.58 6.31 -0.57
CA MET A 158 -1.32 5.29 -1.57
C MET A 158 -1.37 5.92 -2.95
N LEU A 159 -0.23 5.97 -3.64
CA LEU A 159 -0.14 6.59 -4.95
C LEU A 159 0.00 5.53 -6.04
N ASN A 160 -0.87 5.59 -7.04
CA ASN A 160 -0.81 4.72 -8.21
C ASN A 160 -0.15 5.46 -9.38
N GLU A 161 1.01 4.95 -9.79
CA GLU A 161 1.80 5.39 -10.93
C GLU A 161 1.89 4.25 -11.94
N ARG A 162 1.77 4.53 -13.24
CA ARG A 162 2.10 3.53 -14.28
C ARG A 162 3.22 4.09 -15.15
N PRO A 163 4.49 3.85 -14.80
CA PRO A 163 5.64 4.27 -15.60
C PRO A 163 5.48 3.90 -17.07
N THR A 164 5.00 2.69 -17.36
CA THR A 164 4.81 2.20 -18.73
C THR A 164 3.80 2.98 -19.55
N PHE A 165 2.80 3.57 -18.92
CA PHE A 165 1.83 4.44 -19.58
C PHE A 165 2.33 5.89 -19.64
N LEU A 166 2.98 6.37 -18.58
CA LEU A 166 3.53 7.72 -18.53
C LEU A 166 4.60 7.93 -19.60
N LEU A 167 5.50 6.98 -19.82
CA LEU A 167 6.55 7.07 -20.84
C LEU A 167 6.02 7.12 -22.28
N ALA A 168 4.75 6.75 -22.52
CA ALA A 168 4.11 6.98 -23.80
C ALA A 168 3.70 8.46 -24.02
N LEU A 169 3.73 9.27 -22.96
CA LEU A 169 3.24 10.66 -22.93
C LEU A 169 4.28 11.68 -22.48
N VAL A 170 5.33 11.24 -21.79
CA VAL A 170 6.40 12.07 -21.24
C VAL A 170 7.76 11.40 -21.46
N SER A 171 8.82 12.20 -21.42
CA SER A 171 10.20 11.71 -21.45
C SER A 171 10.61 11.02 -20.14
N GLU A 172 11.67 10.22 -20.17
CA GLU A 172 12.28 9.64 -18.97
C GLU A 172 12.70 10.71 -17.95
N ALA A 173 13.20 11.86 -18.41
CA ALA A 173 13.57 12.97 -17.54
C ALA A 173 12.36 13.56 -16.80
N GLU A 174 11.21 13.66 -17.45
CA GLU A 174 9.96 14.09 -16.82
C GLU A 174 9.45 13.04 -15.82
N LEU A 175 9.54 11.75 -16.14
CA LEU A 175 9.20 10.68 -15.19
C LEU A 175 10.11 10.71 -13.96
N GLN A 176 11.41 10.88 -14.15
CA GLN A 176 12.36 11.04 -13.04
C GLN A 176 12.00 12.25 -12.17
N ALA A 177 11.62 13.38 -12.77
CA ALA A 177 11.19 14.56 -12.02
C ALA A 177 9.88 14.32 -11.24
N ILE A 178 8.97 13.47 -11.73
CA ILE A 178 7.78 13.03 -10.97
C ILE A 178 8.20 12.17 -9.78
N ASN A 179 9.09 11.20 -9.99
CA ASN A 179 9.59 10.34 -8.92
C ASN A 179 10.39 11.10 -7.86
N ASP A 180 11.11 12.17 -8.24
CA ASP A 180 11.78 13.07 -7.29
C ASP A 180 10.81 13.72 -6.32
N VAL A 181 9.59 14.05 -6.76
CA VAL A 181 8.54 14.56 -5.85
C VAL A 181 8.15 13.50 -4.82
N LEU A 182 8.09 12.22 -5.21
CA LEU A 182 7.76 11.11 -4.30
C LEU A 182 8.88 10.89 -3.28
N VAL A 183 10.13 10.92 -3.73
CA VAL A 183 11.32 10.79 -2.88
C VAL A 183 11.43 11.96 -1.89
N ASP A 184 11.27 13.20 -2.37
CA ASP A 184 11.23 14.39 -1.51
C ASP A 184 10.11 14.29 -0.47
N PHE A 185 8.93 13.81 -0.88
CA PHE A 185 7.81 13.62 0.02
C PHE A 185 8.13 12.59 1.10
N LYS A 186 8.71 11.45 0.73
CA LYS A 186 9.15 10.42 1.68
C LYS A 186 10.13 10.98 2.70
N HIS A 187 11.12 11.77 2.27
CA HIS A 187 12.12 12.38 3.16
C HIS A 187 11.56 13.51 4.03
N SER A 188 10.37 14.03 3.73
CA SER A 188 9.72 15.02 4.60
C SER A 188 9.13 14.39 5.87
N ASP A 189 9.02 13.06 5.92
CA ASP A 189 8.48 12.25 7.03
C ASP A 189 7.10 12.73 7.54
N LYS A 190 6.34 13.45 6.70
CA LYS A 190 5.02 13.98 7.08
C LYS A 190 3.96 12.91 7.19
N LYS A 191 3.94 11.97 6.24
CA LYS A 191 3.05 10.80 6.23
C LYS A 191 3.68 9.61 5.50
N PRO A 192 3.33 8.38 5.91
CA PRO A 192 3.62 7.17 5.15
C PRO A 192 3.13 7.27 3.69
N LEU A 193 3.98 6.86 2.76
CA LEU A 193 3.68 6.78 1.33
C LEU A 193 3.97 5.35 0.84
N VAL A 194 3.02 4.77 0.10
CA VAL A 194 3.25 3.56 -0.69
C VAL A 194 2.91 3.82 -2.15
N VAL A 195 3.64 3.16 -3.05
CA VAL A 195 3.43 3.30 -4.49
C VAL A 195 2.90 2.00 -5.08
N ILE A 196 1.91 2.13 -5.95
CA ILE A 196 1.41 1.05 -6.79
C ILE A 196 1.96 1.27 -8.18
N SER A 197 2.75 0.32 -8.67
CA SER A 197 3.37 0.31 -10.00
C SER A 197 3.05 -1.00 -10.72
N PRO A 198 1.88 -1.10 -11.38
CA PRO A 198 1.46 -2.30 -12.07
C PRO A 198 2.40 -2.68 -13.23
N PRO A 199 2.79 -3.96 -13.36
CA PRO A 199 3.56 -4.43 -14.50
C PRO A 199 2.72 -4.50 -15.78
N GLY A 200 3.41 -4.43 -16.92
CA GLY A 200 2.87 -4.60 -18.27
C GLY A 200 3.07 -3.35 -19.14
N GLY A 201 3.39 -3.59 -20.42
CA GLY A 201 3.55 -2.55 -21.45
C GLY A 201 4.90 -2.61 -22.16
N ILE A 202 5.16 -1.60 -23.00
CA ILE A 202 6.36 -1.53 -23.86
C ILE A 202 7.58 -0.87 -23.18
N HIS A 203 7.48 -0.51 -21.89
CA HIS A 203 8.54 0.13 -21.09
C HIS A 203 8.79 -0.58 -19.75
N GLU A 204 8.76 -1.91 -19.74
CA GLU A 204 8.93 -2.70 -18.52
C GLU A 204 10.30 -2.53 -17.87
N LYS A 205 11.34 -2.33 -18.68
CA LYS A 205 12.70 -2.13 -18.17
C LYS A 205 12.77 -0.84 -17.35
N GLU A 206 12.25 0.24 -17.90
CA GLU A 206 12.20 1.57 -17.29
C GLU A 206 11.30 1.57 -16.05
N ARG A 207 10.17 0.83 -16.07
CA ARG A 207 9.35 0.60 -14.87
C ARG A 207 10.18 -0.02 -13.75
N VAL A 208 10.92 -1.10 -14.02
CA VAL A 208 11.75 -1.77 -13.00
C VAL A 208 12.86 -0.85 -12.47
N GLU A 209 13.45 -0.01 -13.32
CA GLU A 209 14.44 0.99 -12.90
C GLU A 209 13.82 2.03 -11.95
N VAL A 210 12.61 2.52 -12.25
CA VAL A 210 11.85 3.41 -11.37
C VAL A 210 11.50 2.76 -10.04
N GLU A 211 11.02 1.51 -10.06
CA GLU A 211 10.71 0.76 -8.83
C GLU A 211 11.94 0.56 -7.95
N GLY A 212 13.08 0.26 -8.57
CA GLY A 212 14.36 0.15 -7.89
C GLY A 212 14.77 1.46 -7.21
N ARG A 213 14.63 2.59 -7.91
CA ARG A 213 14.91 3.92 -7.35
C ARG A 213 14.00 4.26 -6.17
N LEU A 214 12.68 4.05 -6.31
CA LEU A 214 11.73 4.34 -5.24
C LEU A 214 11.96 3.44 -4.01
N SER A 215 12.23 2.15 -4.24
CA SER A 215 12.55 1.20 -3.17
C SER A 215 13.85 1.56 -2.45
N GLN A 216 14.89 1.99 -3.16
CA GLN A 216 16.15 2.47 -2.56
C GLN A 216 15.97 3.74 -1.72
N ALA A 217 14.96 4.56 -2.02
CA ALA A 217 14.57 5.71 -1.21
C ALA A 217 13.68 5.34 0.00
N GLY A 218 13.41 4.06 0.22
CA GLY A 218 12.57 3.57 1.31
C GLY A 218 11.07 3.77 1.07
N ILE A 219 10.63 3.78 -0.19
CA ILE A 219 9.21 3.80 -0.56
C ILE A 219 8.79 2.38 -0.95
N PRO A 220 7.88 1.72 -0.22
CA PRO A 220 7.32 0.43 -0.63
C PRO A 220 6.61 0.55 -1.99
N VAL A 221 7.01 -0.31 -2.94
CA VAL A 221 6.39 -0.38 -4.26
C VAL A 221 5.73 -1.73 -4.48
N TYR A 222 4.45 -1.73 -4.83
CA TYR A 222 3.66 -2.95 -5.04
C TYR A 222 3.13 -3.02 -6.47
N PRO A 223 3.01 -4.22 -7.07
CA PRO A 223 2.51 -4.35 -8.44
C PRO A 223 0.98 -4.30 -8.53
N SER A 224 0.26 -4.20 -7.40
CA SER A 224 -1.20 -4.05 -7.40
C SER A 224 -1.70 -3.45 -6.09
N PHE A 225 -2.90 -2.85 -6.14
CA PHE A 225 -3.63 -2.38 -4.96
C PHE A 225 -3.87 -3.50 -3.95
N GLU A 226 -4.12 -4.73 -4.41
CA GLU A 226 -4.39 -5.87 -3.53
C GLU A 226 -3.18 -6.30 -2.71
N ARG A 227 -2.00 -6.34 -3.32
CA ARG A 227 -0.77 -6.65 -2.60
C ARG A 227 -0.45 -5.57 -1.56
N ALA A 228 -0.56 -4.29 -1.94
CA ALA A 228 -0.35 -3.18 -1.02
C ALA A 228 -1.37 -3.18 0.13
N ALA A 229 -2.67 -3.27 -0.17
CA ALA A 229 -3.72 -3.22 0.83
C ALA A 229 -3.64 -4.39 1.82
N LYS A 230 -3.31 -5.61 1.36
CA LYS A 230 -3.09 -6.75 2.25
C LYS A 230 -1.90 -6.54 3.18
N ALA A 231 -0.78 -6.05 2.65
CA ALA A 231 0.40 -5.73 3.47
C ALA A 231 0.09 -4.65 4.51
N LEU A 232 -0.60 -3.57 4.11
CA LEU A 232 -1.02 -2.50 5.01
C LEU A 232 -1.97 -3.01 6.10
N ALA A 233 -2.99 -3.78 5.74
CA ALA A 233 -3.91 -4.37 6.71
C ALA A 233 -3.17 -5.30 7.71
N ASN A 234 -2.19 -6.05 7.22
CA ASN A 234 -1.36 -6.93 8.06
C ASN A 234 -0.54 -6.13 9.08
N ILE A 235 0.16 -5.06 8.67
CA ILE A 235 0.97 -4.26 9.59
C ILE A 235 0.11 -3.41 10.54
N ILE A 236 -1.00 -2.85 10.06
CA ILE A 236 -1.90 -2.03 10.89
C ILE A 236 -2.48 -2.87 12.03
N ARG A 237 -2.93 -4.10 11.72
CA ARG A 237 -3.39 -5.04 12.73
C ARG A 237 -2.29 -5.39 13.73
N TYR A 238 -1.06 -5.57 13.28
CA TYR A 238 0.08 -5.86 14.16
C TYR A 238 0.40 -4.71 15.10
N TRP A 239 0.49 -3.49 14.57
CA TRP A 239 0.77 -2.30 15.38
C TRP A 239 -0.39 -2.03 16.35
N GLY A 240 -1.64 -2.26 15.94
CA GLY A 240 -2.79 -2.21 16.85
C GLY A 240 -2.69 -3.22 18.01
N PHE A 241 -2.30 -4.46 17.72
CA PHE A 241 -2.02 -5.47 18.75
C PHE A 241 -0.90 -5.02 19.70
N ARG A 242 0.17 -4.41 19.18
CA ARG A 242 1.31 -3.97 19.99
C ARG A 242 0.93 -2.77 20.88
N ASP A 243 0.19 -1.81 20.35
CA ASP A 243 -0.32 -0.66 21.11
C ASP A 243 -1.24 -1.10 22.26
N GLU A 244 -2.04 -2.15 22.05
CA GLU A 244 -2.87 -2.74 23.12
C GLU A 244 -2.03 -3.46 24.19
N ALA A 245 -0.92 -4.10 23.80
CA ALA A 245 -0.04 -4.81 24.73
C ALA A 245 0.84 -3.88 25.58
N GLU A 246 1.08 -2.64 25.13
CA GLU A 246 1.83 -1.61 25.88
C GLU A 246 0.94 -0.83 26.89
N ARG A 247 -0.39 -1.00 26.85
CA ARG A 247 -1.35 -0.40 27.80
C ARG A 247 -1.59 -1.28 29.02
#